data_AF-A0A953B5S0-F1
#
_entry.id   AF-A0A953B5S0-F1
#
_cell.length_a   1.000
_cell.length_b   1.000
_cell.length_c   1.000
_cell.angle_alpha   90.00
_cell.angle_beta   90.00
_cell.angle_gamma   90.00
#
_symmetry.space_group_name_H-M   'P 1'
#
loop_
_entity.id
_entity.type
_entity.pdbx_description
1 polymer ?
#
loop_
_entity_poly.entity_id
_entity_poly.type
_entity_poly.pdbx_seq_one_letter_code
_entity_poly.pdbx_strand_id
1 'polypeptide(L)'
;RATHEEVLRILISIGPTETMHFQTWSDKAGNAPPLTAVDPVTGVSVTFPDLEVDDELFNKSLIMPEPCPFLDRSLPIVSIIRPTNTEGVAMGTLQFLTDMGLFIGQSPAFFAYMAQLARDADHVRHGRH
;
A
#
# COMPACT_ATOMS: atom_id res chain seq x y z
N ARG A 1 13.60 -11.81 2.63
CA ARG A 1 13.72 -10.83 3.73
C ARG A 1 15.10 -10.19 3.61
N ALA A 2 15.19 -8.88 3.41
CA ALA A 2 16.47 -8.17 3.42
C ALA A 2 16.92 -7.95 4.87
N THR A 3 18.22 -8.08 5.13
CA THR A 3 18.81 -7.92 6.48
C THR A 3 19.95 -6.91 6.51
N HIS A 4 20.46 -6.50 5.35
CA HIS A 4 21.54 -5.52 5.24
C HIS A 4 20.98 -4.10 5.32
N GLU A 5 21.60 -3.24 6.13
CA GLU A 5 21.10 -1.89 6.44
C GLU A 5 20.89 -1.03 5.18
N GLU A 6 21.85 -1.06 4.23
CA GLU A 6 21.71 -0.31 2.97
C GLU A 6 20.54 -0.82 2.12
N VAL A 7 20.32 -2.14 2.08
CA VAL A 7 19.21 -2.74 1.33
C VAL A 7 17.88 -2.36 2.00
N LEU A 8 17.82 -2.34 3.32
CA LEU A 8 16.64 -1.88 4.06
C LEU A 8 16.35 -0.41 3.79
N ARG A 9 17.37 0.46 3.80
CA ARG A 9 17.20 1.89 3.47
C ARG A 9 16.67 2.07 2.05
N ILE A 10 17.21 1.35 1.08
CA ILE A 10 16.71 1.39 -0.31
C ILE A 10 15.24 0.96 -0.36
N LEU A 11 14.91 -0.21 0.17
CA LEU A 11 13.54 -0.75 0.13
C LEU A 11 12.53 0.16 0.83
N ILE A 12 12.89 0.74 1.98
CA ILE A 12 12.04 1.68 2.70
C ILE A 12 11.89 3.00 1.92
N SER A 13 12.97 3.50 1.30
CA SER A 13 12.94 4.74 0.53
C SER A 13 12.13 4.65 -0.77
N ILE A 14 12.12 3.48 -1.43
CA ILE A 14 11.43 3.31 -2.72
C ILE A 14 10.04 2.69 -2.57
N GLY A 15 9.78 1.93 -1.50
CA GLY A 15 8.54 1.17 -1.32
C GLY A 15 7.26 1.99 -1.50
N PRO A 16 7.12 3.18 -0.86
CA PRO A 16 5.96 4.04 -1.07
C PRO A 16 5.81 4.50 -2.52
N THR A 17 6.90 4.90 -3.15
CA THR A 17 6.93 5.36 -4.55
C THR A 17 6.60 4.23 -5.52
N GLU A 18 7.15 3.03 -5.33
CA GLU A 18 6.83 1.85 -6.15
C GLU A 18 5.35 1.45 -6.01
N THR A 19 4.78 1.57 -4.81
CA THR A 19 3.35 1.28 -4.60
C THR A 19 2.47 2.30 -5.34
N MET A 20 2.81 3.59 -5.28
CA MET A 20 2.10 4.65 -6.04
C MET A 20 2.27 4.49 -7.55
N HIS A 21 3.47 4.14 -8.03
CA HIS A 21 3.72 3.85 -9.45
C HIS A 21 2.86 2.68 -9.92
N PHE A 22 2.82 1.59 -9.17
CA PHE A 22 2.01 0.43 -9.53
C PHE A 22 0.51 0.75 -9.52
N GLN A 23 0.01 1.48 -8.53
CA GLN A 23 -1.38 1.95 -8.48
C GLN A 23 -1.75 2.82 -9.67
N THR A 24 -0.88 3.77 -10.03
CA THR A 24 -1.10 4.65 -11.19
C THR A 24 -1.08 3.84 -12.49
N TRP A 25 -0.14 2.91 -12.63
CA TRP A 25 -0.08 2.03 -13.79
C TRP A 25 -1.34 1.16 -13.89
N SER A 26 -1.79 0.58 -12.77
CA SER A 26 -3.00 -0.25 -12.72
C SER A 26 -4.25 0.54 -13.14
N ASP A 27 -4.41 1.79 -12.66
CA ASP A 27 -5.48 2.69 -13.11
C ASP A 27 -5.45 2.93 -14.62
N LYS A 28 -4.26 3.19 -15.18
CA LYS A 28 -4.12 3.42 -16.63
C LYS A 28 -4.37 2.17 -17.44
N ALA A 29 -3.90 1.02 -16.97
CA ALA A 29 -4.12 -0.27 -17.61
C ALA A 29 -5.61 -0.67 -17.57
N GLY A 30 -6.29 -0.44 -16.44
CA GLY A 30 -7.72 -0.69 -16.30
C GLY A 30 -8.58 0.17 -17.23
N ASN A 31 -8.24 1.46 -17.40
CA ASN A 31 -8.92 2.35 -18.32
C ASN A 31 -8.58 2.12 -19.81
N ALA A 32 -7.63 1.25 -20.13
CA ALA A 32 -7.22 1.04 -21.51
C ALA A 32 -8.33 0.30 -22.29
N PRO A 33 -8.65 0.75 -23.52
CA PRO A 33 -9.57 0.01 -24.36
C PRO A 33 -8.97 -1.36 -24.74
N PRO A 34 -9.82 -2.40 -24.90
CA PRO A 34 -9.34 -3.70 -25.34
C PRO A 34 -8.67 -3.60 -26.70
N LEU A 35 -7.50 -4.23 -26.84
CA LEU A 35 -6.67 -4.15 -28.03
C LEU A 35 -6.12 -5.52 -28.37
N THR A 36 -6.24 -5.92 -29.64
CA THR A 36 -5.52 -7.07 -30.17
C THR A 36 -4.43 -6.59 -31.12
N ALA A 37 -3.19 -6.98 -30.84
CA ALA A 37 -2.04 -6.72 -31.68
C ALA A 37 -1.54 -8.04 -32.26
N VAL A 38 -1.32 -8.07 -33.58
CA VAL A 38 -0.74 -9.21 -34.29
C VAL A 38 0.62 -8.79 -34.81
N ASP A 39 1.66 -9.52 -34.44
CA ASP A 39 3.01 -9.31 -34.97
C ASP A 39 3.01 -9.66 -36.47
N PRO A 40 3.31 -8.72 -37.37
CA PRO A 40 3.30 -8.95 -38.81
C PRO A 40 4.41 -9.89 -39.29
N VAL A 41 5.45 -10.15 -38.48
CA VAL A 41 6.59 -10.99 -38.84
C VAL A 41 6.40 -12.42 -38.33
N THR A 42 5.97 -12.58 -37.08
CA THR A 42 5.83 -13.92 -36.45
C THR A 42 4.39 -14.45 -36.46
N GLY A 43 3.39 -13.60 -36.71
CA GLY A 43 1.97 -13.94 -36.61
C GLY A 43 1.46 -14.12 -35.17
N VAL A 44 2.30 -13.87 -34.15
CA VAL A 44 1.90 -13.96 -32.75
C VAL A 44 0.86 -12.88 -32.44
N SER A 45 -0.27 -13.29 -31.87
CA SER A 45 -1.34 -12.40 -31.44
C SER A 45 -1.31 -12.24 -29.93
N VAL A 46 -1.39 -10.99 -29.46
CA VAL A 46 -1.57 -10.64 -28.05
C VAL A 46 -2.84 -9.80 -27.95
N THR A 47 -3.74 -10.21 -27.05
CA THR A 47 -4.96 -9.47 -26.75
C THR A 47 -4.87 -8.93 -25.33
N PHE A 48 -5.00 -7.62 -25.19
CA PHE A 48 -5.30 -6.98 -23.92
C PHE A 48 -6.83 -6.96 -23.77
N PRO A 49 -7.40 -7.74 -22.82
CA PRO A 49 -8.84 -7.84 -22.65
C PRO A 49 -9.41 -6.59 -21.98
N ASP A 50 -10.73 -6.44 -22.04
CA ASP A 50 -11.41 -5.50 -21.17
C ASP A 50 -11.33 -6.02 -19.73
N LEU A 51 -10.88 -5.16 -18.82
CA LEU A 51 -10.71 -5.47 -17.41
C LEU A 51 -11.94 -5.07 -16.57
N GLU A 52 -13.04 -4.65 -17.21
CA GLU A 52 -14.29 -4.29 -16.54
C GLU A 52 -14.94 -5.50 -15.87
N VAL A 53 -15.40 -5.27 -14.65
CA VAL A 53 -16.10 -6.23 -13.82
C VAL A 53 -17.34 -5.53 -13.26
N ASP A 54 -18.43 -6.27 -13.18
CA ASP A 54 -19.77 -5.77 -12.83
C ASP A 54 -19.92 -5.63 -11.30
N ASP A 55 -18.96 -4.93 -10.68
CA ASP A 55 -18.89 -4.66 -9.24
C ASP A 55 -18.07 -3.39 -9.02
N GLU A 56 -18.69 -2.35 -8.46
CA GLU A 56 -18.03 -1.07 -8.16
C GLU A 56 -16.82 -1.23 -7.22
N LEU A 57 -16.80 -2.25 -6.36
CA LEU A 57 -15.67 -2.54 -5.47
C LEU A 57 -14.44 -3.06 -6.24
N PHE A 58 -14.66 -3.66 -7.41
CA PHE A 58 -13.60 -4.16 -8.28
C PHE A 58 -13.43 -3.30 -9.54
N ASN A 59 -13.93 -2.07 -9.53
CA ASN A 59 -13.80 -1.16 -10.65
C ASN A 59 -12.33 -1.07 -11.09
N LYS A 60 -12.11 -1.26 -12.39
CA LYS A 60 -10.79 -1.42 -13.03
C LYS A 60 -9.85 -0.21 -12.85
N SER A 61 -10.38 0.93 -12.42
CA SER A 61 -9.70 2.23 -12.42
C SER A 61 -9.60 2.88 -11.02
N LEU A 62 -9.57 2.08 -9.96
CA LEU A 62 -9.37 2.60 -8.60
C LEU A 62 -7.87 2.77 -8.31
N ILE A 63 -7.40 4.03 -8.29
CA ILE A 63 -6.01 4.36 -7.95
C ILE A 63 -5.70 4.12 -6.46
N MET A 64 -6.70 4.30 -5.59
CA MET A 64 -6.55 4.04 -4.16
C MET A 64 -7.06 2.64 -3.82
N PRO A 65 -6.39 1.88 -2.94
CA PRO A 65 -6.91 0.63 -2.41
C PRO A 65 -8.28 0.83 -1.78
N GLU A 66 -9.09 -0.22 -1.72
CA GLU A 66 -10.39 -0.17 -1.06
C GLU A 66 -10.23 0.42 0.37
N PRO A 67 -11.04 1.43 0.72
CA PRO A 67 -11.11 1.91 2.08
C PRO A 67 -11.55 0.77 3.01
N CYS A 68 -10.77 0.47 4.04
CA CYS A 68 -11.15 -0.55 5.01
C CYS A 68 -11.11 0.01 6.45
N PRO A 69 -11.84 -0.61 7.40
CA PRO A 69 -11.75 -0.23 8.80
C PRO A 69 -10.30 -0.33 9.30
N PHE A 70 -9.77 0.79 9.78
CA PHE A 70 -8.40 0.87 10.29
C PHE A 70 -8.41 0.78 11.81
N LEU A 71 -7.95 -0.35 12.37
CA LEU A 71 -7.84 -0.66 13.80
C LEU A 71 -9.15 -0.64 14.60
N ASP A 72 -9.93 0.44 14.51
CA ASP A 72 -11.23 0.66 15.14
C ASP A 72 -12.23 1.23 14.12
N ARG A 73 -13.51 0.87 14.26
CA ARG A 73 -14.59 1.38 13.41
C ARG A 73 -14.98 2.83 13.73
N SER A 74 -14.52 3.38 14.84
CA SER A 74 -14.68 4.80 15.17
C SER A 74 -13.73 5.71 14.37
N LEU A 75 -12.68 5.14 13.78
CA LEU A 75 -11.77 5.87 12.91
C LEU A 75 -12.32 5.94 11.48
N PRO A 76 -12.04 7.02 10.72
CA PRO A 76 -12.45 7.11 9.32
C PRO A 76 -11.93 5.92 8.50
N ILE A 77 -12.75 5.48 7.55
CA ILE A 77 -12.34 4.43 6.61
C ILE A 77 -11.24 5.00 5.72
N VAL A 78 -10.10 4.33 5.68
CA VAL A 78 -8.91 4.77 4.93
C VAL A 78 -8.32 3.60 4.14
N SER A 79 -7.70 3.92 3.00
CA SER A 79 -6.91 2.96 2.24
C SER A 79 -5.58 2.73 2.94
N ILE A 80 -5.25 1.48 3.26
CA ILE A 80 -4.02 1.14 3.99
C ILE A 80 -3.21 0.09 3.24
N ILE A 81 -1.89 0.23 3.31
CA ILE A 81 -0.96 -0.81 2.90
C ILE A 81 -0.60 -1.60 4.16
N ARG A 82 -0.95 -2.90 4.20
CA ARG A 82 -0.57 -3.79 5.31
C ARG A 82 0.67 -4.62 4.95
N PRO A 83 1.79 -4.46 5.67
CA PRO A 83 2.90 -5.41 5.60
C PRO A 83 2.42 -6.82 5.98
N THR A 84 2.94 -7.86 5.31
CA THR A 84 2.57 -9.26 5.59
C THR A 84 3.26 -9.85 6.83
N ASN A 85 4.27 -9.16 7.36
CA ASN A 85 4.88 -9.45 8.65
C ASN A 85 4.71 -8.23 9.55
N THR A 86 3.83 -8.31 10.54
CA THR A 86 3.32 -7.16 11.29
C THR A 86 3.83 -7.07 12.71
N GLU A 87 4.55 -8.09 13.22
CA GLU A 87 5.01 -8.08 14.61
C GLU A 87 6.04 -6.97 14.84
N GLY A 88 5.65 -5.94 15.60
CA GLY A 88 6.50 -4.82 15.99
C GLY A 88 6.76 -3.80 14.88
N VAL A 89 6.09 -3.92 13.73
CA VAL A 89 6.37 -3.06 12.57
C VAL A 89 5.80 -1.66 12.75
N ALA A 90 4.64 -1.50 13.39
CA ALA A 90 4.05 -0.19 13.60
C ALA A 90 4.89 0.64 14.60
N MET A 91 5.32 0.03 15.72
CA MET A 91 6.24 0.67 16.66
C MET A 91 7.61 0.94 16.03
N GLY A 92 8.14 0.00 15.24
CA GLY A 92 9.39 0.18 14.51
C GLY A 92 9.33 1.33 13.51
N THR A 93 8.21 1.46 12.79
CA THR A 93 7.98 2.55 11.83
C THR A 93 7.87 3.90 12.53
N LEU A 94 7.11 3.98 13.62
CA LEU A 94 7.00 5.22 14.39
C LEU A 94 8.37 5.69 14.93
N GLN A 95 9.16 4.76 15.47
CA GLN A 95 10.51 5.04 15.93
C GLN A 95 11.39 5.55 14.79
N PHE A 96 11.44 4.81 13.68
CA PHE A 96 12.23 5.17 12.50
C PHE A 96 11.88 6.57 11.96
N LEU A 97 10.60 6.87 11.77
CA LEU A 97 10.16 8.17 11.26
C LEU A 97 10.48 9.31 12.23
N THR A 98 10.40 9.04 13.53
CA THR A 98 10.80 9.99 14.59
C THR A 98 12.30 10.27 14.53
N ASP A 99 13.13 9.22 14.41
CA ASP A 99 14.59 9.34 14.34
C ASP A 99 15.07 10.06 13.08
N MET A 100 14.32 9.95 11.98
CA MET A 100 14.58 10.73 10.76
C MET A 100 14.11 12.20 10.86
N GLY A 101 13.53 12.61 11.99
CA GLY A 101 13.10 13.98 12.21
C GLY A 101 11.79 14.37 11.52
N LEU A 102 11.01 13.40 11.03
CA LEU A 102 9.74 13.68 10.34
C LEU A 102 8.75 14.47 11.21
N PHE A 103 8.83 14.28 12.53
CA PHE A 103 7.92 14.87 13.51
C PHE A 103 8.56 15.98 14.36
N ILE A 104 9.66 16.58 13.90
CA ILE A 104 10.26 17.73 14.60
C ILE A 104 9.21 18.84 14.78
N GLY A 105 9.09 19.35 16.01
CA GLY A 105 8.14 20.40 16.37
C GLY A 105 6.76 19.89 16.82
N GLN A 106 6.51 18.58 16.79
CA GLN A 106 5.27 18.01 17.33
C GLN A 106 5.28 17.95 18.86
N SER A 107 4.09 17.97 19.45
CA SER A 107 3.91 17.99 20.91
C SER A 107 4.16 16.62 21.57
N PRO A 108 4.47 16.56 22.88
CA PRO A 108 4.52 15.29 23.60
C PRO A 108 3.22 14.48 23.53
N ALA A 109 2.07 15.16 23.48
CA ALA A 109 0.76 14.51 23.34
C ALA A 109 0.60 13.81 21.98
N PHE A 110 1.15 14.38 20.91
CA PHE A 110 1.19 13.73 19.60
C PHE A 110 1.97 12.40 19.66
N PHE A 111 3.16 12.40 20.26
CA PHE A 111 3.96 11.17 20.38
C PHE A 111 3.29 10.13 21.28
N ALA A 112 2.62 10.55 22.36
CA ALA A 112 1.85 9.65 23.20
C ALA A 112 0.70 8.98 22.42
N TYR A 113 -0.03 9.76 21.63
CA TYR A 113 -1.10 9.26 20.78
C TYR A 113 -0.59 8.31 19.69
N MET A 114 0.45 8.70 18.95
CA MET A 114 1.04 7.87 17.90
C MET A 114 1.61 6.56 18.45
N ALA A 115 2.25 6.59 19.62
CA ALA A 115 2.76 5.38 20.27
C ALA A 115 1.63 4.47 20.74
N GLN A 116 0.49 5.02 21.16
CA GLN A 116 -0.69 4.23 21.49
C GLN A 116 -1.26 3.56 20.23
N LEU A 117 -1.44 4.33 19.16
CA LEU A 117 -1.93 3.82 17.88
C LEU A 117 -1.02 2.72 17.30
N ALA A 118 0.30 2.91 17.38
CA ALA A 118 1.28 1.94 16.90
C ALA A 118 1.27 0.64 17.73
N ARG A 119 1.13 0.73 19.05
CA ARG A 119 0.94 -0.47 19.90
C ARG A 119 -0.33 -1.21 19.52
N ASP A 120 -1.45 -0.50 19.38
CA ASP A 120 -2.73 -1.10 19.04
C ASP A 120 -2.63 -1.83 17.69
N ALA A 121 -1.95 -1.23 16.70
CA ALA A 121 -1.67 -1.84 15.41
C ALA A 121 -0.82 -3.11 15.47
N ASP A 122 0.26 -3.11 16.27
CA ASP A 122 1.11 -4.29 16.45
C ASP A 122 0.40 -5.43 17.23
N HIS A 123 -0.60 -5.08 18.05
CA HIS A 123 -1.36 -6.05 18.85
C HIS A 123 -2.62 -6.60 18.15
N VAL A 124 -3.02 -6.08 16.98
CA VAL A 124 -4.13 -6.64 16.22
C VAL A 124 -3.78 -8.05 15.74
N ARG A 125 -4.36 -9.06 16.39
CA ARG A 125 -4.32 -10.44 15.90
C ARG A 125 -5.25 -10.57 14.71
N HIS A 126 -4.72 -11.10 13.60
CA HIS A 126 -5.53 -11.45 12.44
C HIS A 126 -6.71 -12.32 12.87
N GLY A 127 -7.93 -11.87 12.60
CA GLY A 127 -9.09 -12.75 12.63
C GLY A 127 -8.81 -13.92 11.69
N ARG A 128 -8.98 -15.15 12.17
CA ARG A 128 -9.03 -16.33 11.30
C ARG A 128 -10.09 -16.06 10.23
N HIS A 129 -9.67 -16.09 8.96
CA HIS A 129 -10.58 -16.37 7.85
C HIS A 129 -11.24 -17.73 8.05
#